data_AF-A0A448X6Y2-F1
#
_entry.id   AF-A0A448X6Y2-F1
#
_cell.length_a   1.000
_cell.length_b   1.000
_cell.length_c   1.000
_cell.angle_alpha   90.00
_cell.angle_beta   90.00
_cell.angle_gamma   90.00
#
_symmetry.space_group_name_H-M   'P 1'
#
loop_
_entity.id
_entity.type
_entity.pdbx_description
1 polymer ?
#
loop_
_entity_poly.entity_id
_entity_poly.type
_entity_poly.pdbx_seq_one_letter_code
_entity_poly.pdbx_strand_id
1 'polypeptide(L)'
;MNFAYTCGIEFKLIVTRRISLPLFPVMSVGSFCPVDIDDDFLNNCQAVEIPPPPELVQLRDANGPRLVISKIVIENFKSYGGMRVLGPFCKKFNCVIGPNGSGKSNVIDSLLFVFGYRSSKVRSKKLSLLIHKSDVLPDVPCCCVEVHFQKIIDTGPMDDDFEVVSENDFVVSRKAFQDNSSQYFINDCRANFKEVTTLLRRNGIDLDHNRFLILQGEVEQISLMKPKAISEHEDGFLEYLEDIIGCNRFKKPLEILANRIEKLSDLRLEKLSRVKAVEQEKNSLESIRNEAFAYLKLVNNLTHIKNLQYQQALAKERTCEQAS
;
A
#
# COMPACT_ATOMS: atom_id res chain seq x y z
N MET A 1 36.79 -28.66 -30.12
CA MET A 1 36.59 -28.40 -28.68
C MET A 1 35.35 -27.53 -28.54
N ASN A 2 34.19 -28.16 -28.31
CA ASN A 2 32.92 -27.48 -28.08
C ASN A 2 32.72 -27.39 -26.57
N PHE A 3 32.64 -26.19 -26.02
CA PHE A 3 32.11 -25.97 -24.67
C PHE A 3 30.69 -25.44 -24.80
N ALA A 4 29.73 -26.35 -24.76
CA ALA A 4 28.33 -26.04 -24.52
C ALA A 4 28.14 -25.95 -22.99
N TYR A 5 27.87 -24.76 -22.47
CA TYR A 5 27.40 -24.59 -21.10
C TYR A 5 25.87 -24.74 -21.10
N THR A 6 25.38 -25.93 -20.82
CA THR A 6 24.00 -26.16 -20.34
C THR A 6 23.92 -25.74 -18.88
N CYS A 7 23.47 -24.51 -18.63
CA CYS A 7 23.06 -24.10 -17.29
C CYS A 7 21.53 -24.31 -17.19
N GLY A 8 21.13 -25.52 -16.78
CA GLY A 8 19.75 -25.79 -16.39
C GLY A 8 19.51 -25.18 -15.01
N ILE A 9 18.63 -24.19 -14.94
CA ILE A 9 18.12 -23.67 -13.67
C ILE A 9 16.77 -24.33 -13.43
N GLU A 10 16.76 -25.29 -12.51
CA GLU A 10 15.57 -25.97 -12.02
C GLU A 10 14.99 -25.16 -10.84
N PHE A 11 13.82 -24.54 -11.00
CA PHE A 11 13.12 -23.87 -9.90
C PHE A 11 12.09 -24.82 -9.28
N LYS A 12 12.41 -25.28 -8.07
CA LYS A 12 11.53 -26.07 -7.21
C LYS A 12 10.74 -25.11 -6.31
N LEU A 13 9.42 -25.07 -6.47
CA LEU A 13 8.52 -24.28 -5.63
C LEU A 13 8.47 -24.87 -4.21
N ILE A 14 9.03 -24.16 -3.21
CA ILE A 14 8.87 -24.52 -1.80
C ILE A 14 7.59 -23.85 -1.29
N VAL A 15 6.58 -24.68 -0.99
CA VAL A 15 5.32 -24.25 -0.37
C VAL A 15 5.55 -24.04 1.13
N THR A 16 5.61 -22.80 1.58
CA THR A 16 5.55 -22.46 3.01
C THR A 16 4.10 -22.44 3.50
N ARG A 17 3.77 -23.33 4.44
CA ARG A 17 2.46 -23.44 5.09
C ARG A 17 2.13 -22.18 5.90
N ARG A 18 0.87 -21.75 5.82
CA ARG A 18 0.24 -20.74 6.68
C ARG A 18 0.45 -21.07 8.18
N ILE A 19 0.94 -20.11 8.95
CA ILE A 19 0.74 -20.06 10.40
C ILE A 19 -0.46 -19.13 10.64
N SER A 20 -1.56 -19.70 11.13
CA SER A 20 -2.76 -18.98 11.53
C SER A 20 -2.62 -18.49 12.97
N LEU A 21 -2.64 -17.18 13.20
CA LEU A 21 -2.83 -16.60 14.52
C LEU A 21 -4.28 -16.10 14.65
N PRO A 22 -4.98 -16.39 15.76
CA PRO A 22 -6.38 -16.01 15.95
C PRO A 22 -6.53 -14.51 16.25
N LEU A 23 -7.55 -13.90 15.65
CA LEU A 23 -8.04 -12.56 15.95
C LEU A 23 -8.77 -12.56 17.30
N PHE A 24 -8.36 -11.71 18.23
CA PHE A 24 -9.11 -11.43 19.46
C PHE A 24 -10.13 -10.29 19.23
N PRO A 25 -11.34 -10.37 19.81
CA PRO A 25 -12.35 -9.32 19.70
C PRO A 25 -12.08 -8.19 20.69
N VAL A 26 -12.20 -6.94 20.22
CA VAL A 26 -12.12 -5.73 21.04
C VAL A 26 -13.50 -5.45 21.64
N MET A 27 -13.61 -5.45 22.97
CA MET A 27 -14.84 -5.07 23.69
C MET A 27 -14.97 -3.54 23.77
N SER A 28 -16.20 -3.04 23.57
CA SER A 28 -16.56 -1.63 23.74
C SER A 28 -16.68 -1.27 25.22
N VAL A 29 -16.14 -0.13 25.64
CA VAL A 29 -16.42 0.46 26.95
C VAL A 29 -17.01 1.85 26.77
N GLY A 30 -18.08 2.11 27.51
CA GLY A 30 -19.05 3.18 27.29
C GLY A 30 -18.65 4.59 27.70
N SER A 31 -19.62 5.46 27.44
CA SER A 31 -19.64 6.92 27.41
C SER A 31 -19.45 7.60 28.77
N PHE A 32 -18.75 8.74 28.79
CA PHE A 32 -18.91 9.82 29.77
C PHE A 32 -18.78 11.20 29.10
N CYS A 33 -19.60 12.16 29.55
CA CYS A 33 -19.76 13.53 29.05
C CYS A 33 -18.63 14.49 29.51
N PRO A 34 -18.48 15.67 28.87
CA PRO A 34 -17.21 16.38 28.78
C PRO A 34 -17.02 17.44 29.86
N VAL A 35 -15.76 17.74 30.16
CA VAL A 35 -15.32 18.94 30.88
C VAL A 35 -14.37 19.68 29.95
N ASP A 36 -14.66 20.96 29.70
CA ASP A 36 -13.92 21.86 28.82
C ASP A 36 -12.54 22.19 29.38
N ILE A 37 -11.52 21.52 28.84
CA ILE A 37 -10.11 21.91 28.83
C ILE A 37 -9.62 21.56 27.42
N ASP A 38 -8.58 22.23 26.91
CA ASP A 38 -7.93 21.98 25.61
C ASP A 38 -7.37 20.52 25.44
N ASP A 39 -8.21 19.50 25.59
CA ASP A 39 -7.98 18.06 25.55
C ASP A 39 -8.27 17.47 24.16
N ASP A 40 -8.57 18.33 23.18
CA ASP A 40 -9.00 17.93 21.85
C ASP A 40 -7.90 17.15 21.09
N PHE A 41 -6.63 17.24 21.48
CA PHE A 41 -5.58 16.42 20.87
C PHE A 41 -5.51 14.98 21.41
N LEU A 42 -5.85 14.76 22.68
CA LEU A 42 -5.82 13.42 23.31
C LEU A 42 -7.07 12.60 22.93
N ASN A 43 -8.22 13.27 22.77
CA ASN A 43 -9.50 12.63 22.49
C ASN A 43 -9.89 12.62 21.01
N ASN A 44 -9.33 13.49 20.15
CA ASN A 44 -9.74 13.63 18.75
C ASN A 44 -8.73 13.10 17.75
N CYS A 45 -8.04 12.02 18.10
CA CYS A 45 -7.19 11.40 17.12
C CYS A 45 -8.00 10.46 16.24
N GLN A 46 -8.30 10.95 15.04
CA GLN A 46 -8.99 10.20 14.01
C GLN A 46 -8.34 8.83 13.78
N ALA A 47 -9.18 7.83 13.51
CA ALA A 47 -8.71 6.50 13.15
C ALA A 47 -7.81 6.61 11.90
N VAL A 48 -6.61 6.07 11.99
CA VAL A 48 -5.72 6.00 10.83
C VAL A 48 -6.23 4.86 9.95
N GLU A 49 -6.94 5.21 8.88
CA GLU A 49 -7.47 4.23 7.94
C GLU A 49 -6.34 3.59 7.14
N ILE A 50 -6.25 2.26 7.22
CA ILE A 50 -5.33 1.47 6.40
C ILE A 50 -6.07 1.17 5.10
N PRO A 51 -5.49 1.48 3.92
CA PRO A 51 -6.10 1.12 2.66
C PRO A 51 -6.36 -0.40 2.60
N PRO A 52 -7.50 -0.84 2.04
CA PRO A 52 -7.73 -2.26 1.81
C PRO A 52 -6.57 -2.84 0.99
N PRO A 53 -6.22 -4.11 1.22
CA PRO A 53 -5.16 -4.74 0.43
C PRO A 53 -5.55 -4.66 -1.05
N PRO A 54 -4.61 -4.36 -1.95
CA PRO A 54 -4.90 -4.51 -3.37
C PRO A 54 -5.39 -5.94 -3.59
N GLU A 55 -6.51 -6.08 -4.31
CA GLU A 55 -6.98 -7.39 -4.72
C GLU A 55 -5.82 -8.06 -5.45
N LEU A 56 -5.36 -9.20 -4.93
CA LEU A 56 -4.35 -9.98 -5.62
C LEU A 56 -4.95 -10.29 -6.98
N VAL A 57 -4.29 -9.79 -8.03
CA VAL A 57 -4.52 -10.21 -9.40
C VAL A 57 -4.51 -11.73 -9.36
N GLN A 58 -5.69 -12.32 -9.48
CA GLN A 58 -5.90 -13.73 -9.21
C GLN A 58 -4.93 -14.52 -10.10
N LEU A 59 -3.90 -15.12 -9.49
CA LEU A 59 -3.36 -16.37 -9.99
C LEU A 59 -4.49 -17.37 -9.78
N ARG A 60 -5.45 -17.37 -10.70
CA ARG A 60 -6.58 -18.29 -10.64
C ARG A 60 -6.01 -19.70 -10.51
N ASP A 61 -6.56 -20.43 -9.55
CA ASP A 61 -6.25 -21.83 -9.31
C ASP A 61 -6.25 -22.60 -10.63
N ALA A 62 -5.47 -23.68 -10.71
CA ALA A 62 -5.18 -24.44 -11.94
C ALA A 62 -6.38 -24.86 -12.83
N ASN A 63 -7.63 -24.70 -12.36
CA ASN A 63 -8.86 -25.03 -13.07
C ASN A 63 -9.81 -23.83 -13.32
N GLY A 64 -9.39 -22.59 -13.04
CA GLY A 64 -10.20 -21.39 -13.27
C GLY A 64 -10.03 -20.82 -14.69
N PRO A 65 -10.99 -20.04 -15.22
CA PRO A 65 -10.87 -19.46 -16.55
C PRO A 65 -9.73 -18.42 -16.57
N ARG A 66 -8.77 -18.53 -17.49
CA ARG A 66 -7.64 -17.59 -17.65
C ARG A 66 -7.77 -16.75 -18.92
N LEU A 67 -7.21 -15.55 -18.89
CA LEU A 67 -7.18 -14.66 -20.06
C LEU A 67 -5.92 -14.92 -20.89
N VAL A 68 -6.08 -15.05 -22.19
CA VAL A 68 -4.98 -15.26 -23.16
C VAL A 68 -5.12 -14.30 -24.33
N ILE A 69 -4.00 -13.95 -24.95
CA ILE A 69 -4.00 -13.20 -26.23
C ILE A 69 -4.17 -14.23 -27.34
N SER A 70 -5.19 -14.07 -28.20
CA SER A 70 -5.44 -14.97 -29.32
C SER A 70 -4.68 -14.56 -30.57
N LYS A 71 -4.67 -13.25 -30.87
CA LYS A 71 -3.95 -12.64 -31.98
C LYS A 71 -3.74 -11.14 -31.72
N ILE A 72 -2.77 -10.56 -32.43
CA ILE A 72 -2.53 -9.12 -32.45
C ILE A 72 -2.66 -8.66 -33.91
N VAL A 73 -3.50 -7.67 -34.17
CA VAL A 73 -3.61 -7.04 -35.49
C VAL A 73 -2.84 -5.72 -35.44
N ILE A 74 -1.92 -5.55 -36.37
CA ILE A 74 -1.04 -4.39 -36.44
C ILE A 74 -1.23 -3.74 -37.81
N GLU A 75 -1.51 -2.44 -37.82
CA GLU A 75 -1.66 -1.67 -39.04
C GLU A 75 -0.71 -0.46 -39.01
N ASN A 76 0.20 -0.42 -39.99
CA ASN A 76 1.12 0.69 -40.22
C ASN A 76 1.96 1.09 -38.98
N PHE A 77 2.43 0.12 -38.19
CA PHE A 77 3.18 0.37 -36.96
C PHE A 77 4.66 0.03 -37.12
N LYS A 78 5.54 1.03 -36.97
CA LYS A 78 7.02 0.89 -37.05
C LYS A 78 7.48 0.16 -38.32
N SER A 79 7.98 -1.07 -38.20
CA SER A 79 8.44 -1.89 -39.33
C SER A 79 7.31 -2.59 -40.07
N TYR A 80 6.09 -2.62 -39.52
CA TYR A 80 4.93 -3.27 -40.11
C TYR A 80 4.18 -2.29 -41.01
N GLY A 81 4.45 -2.33 -42.31
CA GLY A 81 3.67 -1.61 -43.33
C GLY A 81 2.42 -2.39 -43.72
N GLY A 82 1.30 -1.67 -43.84
CA GLY A 82 -0.03 -2.22 -44.08
C GLY A 82 -0.60 -2.97 -42.87
N MET A 83 -1.68 -3.71 -43.09
CA MET A 83 -2.29 -4.56 -42.08
C MET A 83 -1.58 -5.91 -42.00
N ARG A 84 -1.16 -6.30 -40.79
CA ARG A 84 -0.46 -7.55 -40.47
C ARG A 84 -1.12 -8.20 -39.26
N VAL A 85 -1.40 -9.49 -39.36
CA VAL A 85 -1.98 -10.27 -38.26
C VAL A 85 -0.87 -11.14 -37.67
N LEU A 86 -0.58 -10.98 -36.39
CA LEU A 86 0.30 -11.83 -35.60
C LEU A 86 -0.54 -12.86 -34.86
N GLY A 87 -0.30 -14.13 -35.16
CA GLY A 87 -1.01 -15.25 -34.56
C GLY A 87 -1.51 -16.25 -35.60
N PRO A 88 -2.31 -17.25 -35.19
CA PRO A 88 -2.82 -17.44 -33.83
C PRO A 88 -1.72 -17.75 -32.81
N PHE A 89 -1.82 -17.19 -31.60
CA PHE A 89 -0.90 -17.48 -30.51
C PHE A 89 -1.30 -18.78 -29.80
N CYS A 90 -0.30 -19.61 -29.49
CA CYS A 90 -0.44 -20.78 -28.64
C CYS A 90 -0.84 -20.36 -27.22
N LYS A 91 -1.62 -21.19 -26.54
CA LYS A 91 -2.22 -20.83 -25.25
C LYS A 91 -1.23 -20.83 -24.08
N LYS A 92 -0.15 -21.61 -24.17
CA LYS A 92 0.84 -21.74 -23.07
C LYS A 92 2.11 -20.93 -23.31
N PHE A 93 2.75 -21.12 -24.46
CA PHE A 93 4.04 -20.51 -24.75
C PHE A 93 4.18 -20.14 -26.22
N ASN A 94 4.76 -18.96 -26.49
CA ASN A 94 5.02 -18.46 -27.83
C ASN A 94 6.46 -17.95 -27.92
N CYS A 95 7.16 -18.28 -28.99
CA CYS A 95 8.51 -17.80 -29.24
C CYS A 95 8.54 -16.93 -30.50
N VAL A 96 9.07 -15.71 -30.39
CA VAL A 96 9.24 -14.79 -31.53
C VAL A 96 10.70 -14.85 -32.00
N ILE A 97 10.92 -15.48 -33.15
CA ILE A 97 12.26 -15.66 -33.75
C ILE A 97 12.38 -14.90 -35.08
N GLY A 98 13.62 -14.67 -35.52
CA GLY A 98 13.91 -13.97 -36.78
C GLY A 98 15.26 -13.25 -36.79
N PRO A 99 15.73 -12.79 -37.96
CA PRO A 99 17.05 -12.15 -38.11
C PRO A 99 17.12 -10.78 -37.42
N ASN A 100 18.33 -10.29 -37.15
CA ASN A 100 18.52 -8.98 -36.53
C ASN A 100 17.93 -7.87 -37.43
N GLY A 101 17.22 -6.92 -36.81
CA GLY A 101 16.52 -5.85 -37.55
C GLY A 101 15.15 -6.24 -38.13
N SER A 102 14.70 -7.49 -38.03
CA SER A 102 13.41 -7.94 -38.60
C SER A 102 12.16 -7.43 -37.88
N GLY A 103 12.30 -6.53 -36.90
CA GLY A 103 11.18 -5.98 -36.14
C GLY A 103 10.65 -6.84 -35.00
N LYS A 104 11.35 -7.91 -34.56
CA LYS A 104 10.91 -8.76 -33.42
C LYS A 104 10.55 -7.95 -32.17
N SER A 105 11.41 -7.01 -31.78
CA SER A 105 11.19 -6.13 -30.64
C SER A 105 10.00 -5.19 -30.84
N ASN A 106 9.58 -4.94 -32.09
CA ASN A 106 8.41 -4.12 -32.39
C ASN A 106 7.10 -4.85 -32.05
N VAL A 107 7.10 -6.18 -31.92
CA VAL A 107 5.96 -6.93 -31.37
C VAL A 107 5.70 -6.50 -29.92
N ILE A 108 6.74 -6.50 -29.08
CA ILE A 108 6.64 -6.02 -27.69
C ILE A 108 6.32 -4.53 -27.65
N ASP A 109 6.91 -3.71 -28.53
CA ASP A 109 6.57 -2.28 -28.60
C ASP A 109 5.09 -2.04 -28.96
N SER A 110 4.47 -2.93 -29.76
CA SER A 110 3.05 -2.83 -30.12
C SER A 110 2.16 -3.12 -28.90
N LEU A 111 2.53 -4.09 -28.06
CA LEU A 111 1.86 -4.36 -26.78
C LEU A 111 2.03 -3.19 -25.81
N LEU A 112 3.25 -2.66 -25.66
CA LEU A 112 3.50 -1.47 -24.82
C LEU A 112 2.66 -0.26 -25.25
N PHE A 113 2.50 -0.09 -26.57
CA PHE A 113 1.67 0.96 -27.14
C PHE A 113 0.19 0.78 -26.75
N VAL A 114 -0.38 -0.42 -26.89
CA VAL A 114 -1.78 -0.69 -26.51
C VAL A 114 -1.99 -0.63 -25.00
N PHE A 115 -1.03 -1.05 -24.19
CA PHE A 115 -1.13 -0.98 -22.73
C PHE A 115 -0.85 0.41 -22.15
N GLY A 116 -0.53 1.40 -22.98
CA GLY A 116 -0.40 2.78 -22.52
C GLY A 116 0.87 3.06 -21.71
N TYR A 117 1.92 2.28 -21.91
CA TYR A 117 3.21 2.54 -21.27
C TYR A 117 3.75 3.92 -21.65
N ARG A 118 4.47 4.57 -20.72
CA ARG A 118 5.10 5.87 -20.96
C ARG A 118 5.99 5.81 -22.20
N SER A 119 5.98 6.89 -22.99
CA SER A 119 6.80 7.03 -24.20
C SER A 119 8.31 7.00 -23.95
N SER A 120 8.76 7.04 -22.69
CA SER A 120 10.15 6.81 -22.30
C SER A 120 10.53 5.32 -22.32
N LYS A 121 9.57 4.42 -22.07
CA LYS A 121 9.76 2.95 -22.14
C LYS A 121 9.55 2.41 -23.54
N VAL A 122 8.66 3.04 -24.31
CA VAL A 122 8.62 2.84 -25.76
C VAL A 122 9.87 3.49 -26.33
N ARG A 123 10.61 2.81 -27.21
CA ARG A 123 11.88 3.33 -27.79
C ARG A 123 11.72 4.57 -28.71
N SER A 124 10.62 5.31 -28.60
CA SER A 124 10.23 6.43 -29.44
C SER A 124 9.57 7.52 -28.60
N LYS A 125 10.19 8.71 -28.54
CA LYS A 125 9.72 9.84 -27.72
C LYS A 125 8.40 10.48 -28.21
N LYS A 126 8.07 10.34 -29.50
CA LYS A 126 6.88 10.91 -30.14
C LYS A 126 6.00 9.81 -30.73
N LEU A 127 4.69 9.94 -30.59
CA LEU A 127 3.71 8.97 -31.11
C LEU A 127 3.70 8.93 -32.65
N SER A 128 3.94 10.06 -33.31
CA SER A 128 4.08 10.11 -34.77
C SER A 128 5.23 9.28 -35.34
N LEU A 129 6.25 8.96 -34.52
CA LEU A 129 7.36 8.07 -34.92
C LEU A 129 7.01 6.58 -34.84
N LEU A 130 5.85 6.23 -34.27
CA LEU A 130 5.34 4.87 -34.26
C LEU A 130 4.64 4.51 -35.58
N ILE A 131 4.27 5.50 -36.38
CA ILE A 131 3.65 5.30 -37.69
C ILE A 131 4.74 4.83 -38.66
N HIS A 132 4.43 3.79 -39.41
CA HIS A 132 5.31 3.23 -40.44
C HIS A 132 5.64 4.28 -41.49
N LYS A 133 6.92 4.33 -41.87
CA LYS A 133 7.41 5.15 -42.98
C LYS A 133 8.33 4.29 -43.82
N SER A 134 8.02 4.17 -45.10
CA SER A 134 8.88 3.52 -46.09
C SER A 134 8.70 4.19 -47.45
N ASP A 135 9.62 3.94 -48.38
CA ASP A 135 9.54 4.47 -49.75
C ASP A 135 8.28 3.98 -50.48
N VAL A 136 7.72 2.84 -50.05
CA VAL A 136 6.50 2.24 -50.61
C VAL A 136 5.23 2.88 -50.05
N LEU A 137 5.26 3.29 -48.77
CA LEU A 137 4.15 3.91 -48.05
C LEU A 137 4.67 5.16 -47.31
N PRO A 138 4.88 6.28 -48.03
CA PRO A 138 5.52 7.46 -47.46
C PRO A 138 4.60 8.24 -46.51
N ASP A 139 3.31 8.35 -46.86
CA ASP A 139 2.33 9.18 -46.12
C ASP A 139 1.16 8.36 -45.59
N VAL A 140 1.40 7.64 -44.49
CA VAL A 140 0.33 6.99 -43.74
C VAL A 140 -0.24 7.94 -42.67
N PRO A 141 -1.56 8.20 -42.64
CA PRO A 141 -2.16 9.17 -41.72
C PRO A 141 -2.20 8.71 -40.25
N CYS A 142 -2.26 7.40 -40.01
CA CYS A 142 -2.35 6.83 -38.67
C CYS A 142 -1.82 5.39 -38.61
N CYS A 143 -1.57 4.91 -37.39
CA CYS A 143 -1.32 3.50 -37.13
C CYS A 143 -2.33 2.97 -36.10
N CYS A 144 -2.65 1.68 -36.21
CA CYS A 144 -3.56 0.98 -35.30
C CYS A 144 -2.89 -0.30 -34.79
N VAL A 145 -3.09 -0.61 -33.51
CA VAL A 145 -2.75 -1.92 -32.94
C VAL A 145 -3.95 -2.42 -32.17
N GLU A 146 -4.35 -3.66 -32.41
CA GLU A 146 -5.49 -4.33 -31.78
C GLU A 146 -5.00 -5.62 -31.13
N VAL A 147 -5.32 -5.80 -29.85
CA VAL A 147 -4.99 -7.00 -29.09
C VAL A 147 -6.30 -7.71 -28.79
N HIS A 148 -6.43 -8.92 -29.30
CA HIS A 148 -7.60 -9.77 -29.07
C HIS A 148 -7.35 -10.63 -27.85
N PHE A 149 -8.15 -10.43 -26.81
CA PHE A 149 -8.15 -11.24 -25.61
C PHE A 149 -9.27 -12.26 -25.67
N GLN A 150 -8.96 -13.46 -25.21
CA GLN A 150 -9.90 -14.56 -25.14
C GLN A 150 -9.80 -15.22 -23.77
N LYS A 151 -10.93 -15.60 -23.20
CA LYS A 151 -10.98 -16.31 -21.92
C LYS A 151 -11.10 -17.81 -22.17
N ILE A 152 -10.20 -18.59 -21.60
CA ILE A 152 -10.16 -20.05 -21.77
C ILE A 152 -10.17 -20.77 -20.43
N ILE A 153 -10.78 -21.95 -20.38
CA ILE A 153 -10.69 -22.90 -19.26
C ILE A 153 -9.85 -24.07 -19.75
N ASP A 154 -8.76 -24.38 -19.05
CA ASP A 154 -7.96 -25.55 -19.36
C ASP A 154 -8.72 -26.80 -18.85
N THR A 155 -9.12 -27.70 -19.75
CA THR A 155 -9.90 -28.90 -19.44
C THR A 155 -9.03 -30.15 -19.29
N GLY A 156 -7.76 -30.07 -19.66
CA GLY A 156 -6.82 -31.19 -19.62
C GLY A 156 -5.35 -30.75 -19.68
N PRO A 157 -4.42 -31.72 -19.59
CA PRO A 157 -2.99 -31.45 -19.58
C PRO A 157 -2.42 -31.13 -20.97
N MET A 158 -3.10 -31.52 -22.06
CA MET A 158 -2.61 -31.27 -23.42
C MET A 158 -2.79 -29.79 -23.82
N ASP A 159 -2.12 -29.36 -24.89
CA ASP A 159 -2.13 -27.97 -25.34
C ASP A 159 -3.45 -27.55 -26.01
N ASP A 160 -4.21 -28.53 -26.53
CA ASP A 160 -5.49 -28.35 -27.20
C ASP A 160 -6.71 -28.65 -26.31
N ASP A 161 -6.48 -29.12 -25.08
CA ASP A 161 -7.54 -29.40 -24.11
C ASP A 161 -7.98 -28.11 -23.41
N PHE A 162 -8.65 -27.22 -24.15
CA PHE A 162 -9.21 -26.00 -23.59
C PHE A 162 -10.59 -25.69 -24.17
N GLU A 163 -11.45 -25.14 -23.32
CA GLU A 163 -12.74 -24.60 -23.72
C GLU A 163 -12.69 -23.07 -23.75
N VAL A 164 -13.17 -22.50 -24.84
CA VAL A 164 -13.29 -21.05 -24.99
C VAL A 164 -14.58 -20.58 -24.32
N VAL A 165 -14.47 -19.67 -23.37
CA VAL A 165 -15.61 -19.01 -22.74
C VAL A 165 -15.93 -17.75 -23.57
N SER A 166 -16.67 -17.94 -24.67
CA SER A 166 -16.92 -16.89 -25.68
C SER A 166 -17.65 -15.65 -25.16
N GLU A 167 -18.32 -15.73 -24.01
CA GLU A 167 -19.09 -14.61 -23.45
C GLU A 167 -18.22 -13.43 -22.98
N ASN A 168 -16.90 -13.60 -22.84
CA ASN A 168 -16.02 -12.59 -22.27
C ASN A 168 -14.79 -12.26 -23.15
N ASP A 169 -14.85 -12.55 -24.45
CA ASP A 169 -13.81 -12.14 -25.38
C ASP A 169 -13.92 -10.63 -25.63
N PHE A 170 -12.78 -9.94 -25.65
CA PHE A 170 -12.76 -8.50 -25.89
C PHE A 170 -11.51 -8.09 -26.65
N VAL A 171 -11.62 -6.99 -27.38
CA VAL A 171 -10.55 -6.40 -28.17
C VAL A 171 -10.22 -5.05 -27.60
N VAL A 172 -8.94 -4.83 -27.30
CA VAL A 172 -8.42 -3.50 -26.95
C VAL A 172 -7.60 -3.02 -28.11
N SER A 173 -7.94 -1.85 -28.66
CA SER A 173 -7.15 -1.22 -29.70
C SER A 173 -6.77 0.21 -29.37
N ARG A 174 -5.65 0.65 -29.94
CA ARG A 174 -5.16 2.01 -29.83
C ARG A 174 -4.77 2.51 -31.21
N LYS A 175 -5.29 3.68 -31.58
CA LYS A 175 -4.94 4.39 -32.82
C LYS A 175 -4.10 5.62 -32.49
N ALA A 176 -2.99 5.82 -33.20
CA ALA A 176 -2.17 7.02 -33.10
C ALA A 176 -2.13 7.75 -34.44
N PHE A 177 -2.16 9.08 -34.37
CA PHE A 177 -2.24 9.97 -35.52
C PHE A 177 -0.96 10.81 -35.64
N GLN A 178 -0.72 11.39 -36.82
CA GLN A 178 0.48 12.20 -37.09
C GLN A 178 0.58 13.46 -36.21
N ASP A 179 -0.54 13.98 -35.73
CA ASP A 179 -0.63 15.11 -34.81
C ASP A 179 -0.14 14.78 -33.38
N ASN A 180 0.33 13.54 -33.15
CA ASN A 180 0.71 12.98 -31.84
C ASN A 180 -0.47 12.79 -30.88
N SER A 181 -1.71 12.81 -31.37
CA SER A 181 -2.86 12.35 -30.61
C SER A 181 -2.99 10.81 -30.68
N SER A 182 -3.63 10.23 -29.67
CA SER A 182 -4.00 8.80 -29.70
C SER A 182 -5.38 8.58 -29.10
N GLN A 183 -6.12 7.62 -29.63
CA GLN A 183 -7.46 7.24 -29.17
C GLN A 183 -7.49 5.75 -28.85
N TYR A 184 -8.19 5.38 -27.78
CA TYR A 184 -8.42 4.00 -27.39
C TYR A 184 -9.81 3.53 -27.83
N PHE A 185 -9.91 2.24 -28.12
CA PHE A 185 -11.17 1.58 -28.41
C PHE A 185 -11.24 0.24 -27.70
N ILE A 186 -12.44 -0.12 -27.25
CA ILE A 186 -12.78 -1.43 -26.68
C ILE A 186 -13.89 -1.99 -27.56
N ASN A 187 -13.67 -3.13 -28.20
CA ASN A 187 -14.62 -3.73 -29.16
C ASN A 187 -15.12 -2.72 -30.20
N ASP A 188 -14.18 -1.97 -30.81
CA ASP A 188 -14.45 -0.89 -31.78
C ASP A 188 -15.20 0.35 -31.26
N CYS A 189 -15.62 0.35 -30.00
CA CYS A 189 -16.22 1.51 -29.34
C CYS A 189 -15.13 2.40 -28.72
N ARG A 190 -15.18 3.71 -28.95
CA ARG A 190 -14.23 4.67 -28.36
C ARG A 190 -14.30 4.59 -26.83
N ALA A 191 -13.14 4.48 -26.19
CA ALA A 191 -13.00 4.37 -24.75
C ALA A 191 -11.88 5.28 -24.22
N ASN A 192 -11.93 5.58 -22.93
CA ASN A 192 -10.85 6.29 -22.24
C ASN A 192 -9.78 5.31 -21.72
N PHE A 193 -8.55 5.81 -21.53
CA PHE A 193 -7.48 4.99 -20.95
C PHE A 193 -7.87 4.41 -19.58
N LYS A 194 -8.55 5.19 -18.73
CA LYS A 194 -9.04 4.72 -17.42
C LYS A 194 -10.01 3.54 -17.54
N GLU A 195 -10.87 3.53 -18.54
CA GLU A 195 -11.83 2.45 -18.80
C GLU A 195 -11.09 1.19 -19.26
N VAL A 196 -10.12 1.34 -20.17
CA VAL A 196 -9.23 0.26 -20.62
C VAL A 196 -8.46 -0.34 -19.44
N THR A 197 -7.84 0.50 -18.61
CA THR A 197 -7.12 0.05 -17.40
C THR A 197 -8.05 -0.68 -16.42
N THR A 198 -9.27 -0.18 -16.23
CA THR A 198 -10.26 -0.82 -15.34
C THR A 198 -10.70 -2.18 -15.90
N LEU A 199 -10.92 -2.28 -17.21
CA LEU A 199 -11.26 -3.55 -17.88
C LEU A 199 -10.13 -4.57 -17.76
N LEU A 200 -8.89 -4.16 -18.03
CA LEU A 200 -7.72 -5.02 -17.92
C LEU A 200 -7.48 -5.46 -16.46
N ARG A 201 -7.61 -4.54 -15.50
CA ARG A 201 -7.48 -4.84 -14.06
C ARG A 201 -8.53 -5.84 -13.59
N ARG A 202 -9.80 -5.68 -14.00
CA ARG A 202 -10.88 -6.64 -13.71
C ARG A 202 -10.59 -8.05 -14.23
N ASN A 203 -9.80 -8.15 -15.31
CA ASN A 203 -9.38 -9.42 -15.88
C ASN A 203 -8.00 -9.89 -15.41
N GLY A 204 -7.41 -9.24 -14.39
CA GLY A 204 -6.14 -9.66 -13.80
C GLY A 204 -4.90 -9.18 -14.57
N ILE A 205 -5.00 -8.10 -15.34
CA ILE A 205 -3.84 -7.42 -15.92
C ILE A 205 -3.68 -6.08 -15.24
N ASP A 206 -2.65 -5.94 -14.41
CA ASP A 206 -2.33 -4.67 -13.76
C ASP A 206 -1.28 -3.88 -14.55
N LEU A 207 -1.71 -2.71 -15.02
CA LEU A 207 -0.88 -1.78 -15.78
C LEU A 207 -0.11 -0.78 -14.90
N ASP A 208 -0.45 -0.66 -13.61
CA ASP A 208 0.15 0.38 -12.76
C ASP A 208 1.57 -0.02 -12.34
N HIS A 209 1.73 -1.27 -11.90
CA HIS A 209 3.01 -1.78 -11.42
C HIS A 209 3.85 -2.49 -12.49
N ASN A 210 3.35 -2.55 -13.75
CA ASN A 210 4.07 -3.04 -14.93
C ASN A 210 4.69 -4.45 -14.81
N ARG A 211 4.20 -5.31 -13.93
CA ARG A 211 4.91 -6.53 -13.51
C ARG A 211 4.82 -7.71 -14.50
N PHE A 212 4.01 -7.60 -15.54
CA PHE A 212 3.81 -8.67 -16.52
C PHE A 212 4.65 -8.49 -17.81
N LEU A 213 5.29 -7.33 -18.00
CA LEU A 213 6.21 -7.08 -19.11
C LEU A 213 7.62 -6.85 -18.56
N ILE A 214 8.55 -7.67 -19.03
CA ILE A 214 9.97 -7.52 -18.72
C ILE A 214 10.67 -7.09 -20.00
N LEU A 215 11.22 -5.88 -20.00
CA LEU A 215 11.92 -5.29 -21.12
C LEU A 215 13.40 -5.65 -21.10
N GLN A 216 14.04 -5.51 -22.27
CA GLN A 216 15.49 -5.64 -22.38
C GLN A 216 16.17 -4.59 -21.49
N GLY A 217 17.09 -5.05 -20.65
CA GLY A 217 17.81 -4.19 -19.69
C GLY A 217 17.10 -4.03 -18.34
N GLU A 218 15.82 -4.37 -18.19
CA GLU A 218 15.15 -4.29 -16.87
C GLU A 218 15.75 -5.29 -15.86
N VAL A 219 16.16 -6.48 -16.31
CA VAL A 219 16.85 -7.46 -15.44
C VAL A 219 18.18 -6.91 -14.92
N GLU A 220 18.93 -6.22 -15.79
CA GLU A 220 20.18 -5.56 -15.41
C GLU A 220 19.91 -4.40 -14.45
N GLN A 221 18.89 -3.58 -14.71
CA GLN A 221 18.48 -2.50 -13.81
C GLN A 221 18.13 -3.04 -12.41
N ILE A 222 17.35 -4.13 -12.32
CA ILE A 222 17.02 -4.77 -11.05
C ILE A 222 18.29 -5.25 -10.33
N SER A 223 19.26 -5.80 -11.06
CA SER A 223 20.53 -6.24 -10.47
C SER A 223 21.42 -5.08 -9.96
N LEU A 224 21.25 -3.89 -10.54
CA LEU A 224 21.97 -2.67 -10.17
C LEU A 224 21.21 -1.81 -9.15
N MET A 225 20.00 -2.22 -8.73
CA MET A 225 19.23 -1.49 -7.73
C MET A 225 19.99 -1.45 -6.39
N LYS A 226 19.96 -0.29 -5.75
CA LYS A 226 20.51 -0.14 -4.40
C LYS A 226 19.59 -0.85 -3.40
N PRO A 227 20.12 -1.35 -2.27
CA PRO A 227 19.29 -2.05 -1.27
C PRO A 227 18.10 -1.22 -0.76
N LYS A 228 18.26 0.10 -0.67
CA LYS A 228 17.22 1.06 -0.27
C LYS A 228 17.33 2.29 -1.15
N ALA A 229 16.20 2.94 -1.41
CA ALA A 229 16.15 4.24 -2.05
C ALA A 229 16.99 5.27 -1.27
N ILE A 230 17.83 6.03 -1.98
CA ILE A 230 18.56 7.17 -1.38
C ILE A 230 17.68 8.43 -1.40
N SER A 231 16.84 8.56 -2.41
CA SER A 231 15.99 9.72 -2.66
C SER A 231 14.55 9.24 -2.85
N GLU A 232 13.55 10.05 -2.50
CA GLU A 232 12.12 9.72 -2.66
C GLU A 232 11.68 9.48 -4.12
N HIS A 233 12.53 9.84 -5.09
CA HIS A 233 12.28 9.67 -6.52
C HIS A 233 13.01 8.48 -7.15
N GLU A 234 13.86 7.78 -6.39
CA GLU A 234 14.52 6.56 -6.85
C GLU A 234 13.89 5.36 -6.13
N ASP A 235 13.53 4.31 -6.86
CA ASP A 235 13.10 3.06 -6.26
C ASP A 235 14.31 2.18 -5.97
N GLY A 236 14.52 1.82 -4.70
CA GLY A 236 15.47 0.79 -4.31
C GLY A 236 14.85 -0.61 -4.34
N PHE A 237 15.67 -1.60 -4.06
CA PHE A 237 15.25 -3.00 -4.04
C PHE A 237 14.23 -3.29 -2.93
N LEU A 238 14.38 -2.66 -1.76
CA LEU A 238 13.41 -2.78 -0.67
C LEU A 238 12.04 -2.23 -1.07
N GLU A 239 12.00 -1.04 -1.67
CA GLU A 239 10.76 -0.41 -2.11
C GLU A 239 10.07 -1.25 -3.17
N TYR A 240 10.85 -1.85 -4.08
CA TYR A 240 10.37 -2.80 -5.08
C TYR A 240 9.74 -4.06 -4.44
N LEU A 241 10.36 -4.64 -3.41
CA LEU A 241 9.80 -5.78 -2.68
C LEU A 241 8.54 -5.42 -1.89
N GLU A 242 8.53 -4.28 -1.21
CA GLU A 242 7.37 -3.79 -0.47
C GLU A 242 6.18 -3.53 -1.40
N ASP A 243 6.46 -3.11 -2.63
CA ASP A 243 5.46 -2.93 -3.67
C ASP A 243 4.87 -4.27 -4.13
N ILE A 244 5.71 -5.29 -4.33
CA ILE A 244 5.28 -6.66 -4.69
C ILE A 244 4.38 -7.26 -3.59
N ILE A 245 4.77 -7.11 -2.33
CA ILE A 245 4.02 -7.66 -1.19
C ILE A 245 2.76 -6.82 -0.92
N GLY A 246 2.73 -5.56 -1.36
CA GLY A 246 1.66 -4.61 -1.06
C GLY A 246 1.77 -4.00 0.34
N CYS A 247 2.98 -3.98 0.91
CA CYS A 247 3.28 -3.36 2.20
C CYS A 247 3.31 -1.82 2.13
N ASN A 248 3.45 -1.24 0.93
CA ASN A 248 3.44 0.22 0.72
C ASN A 248 2.21 0.92 1.34
N ARG A 249 1.06 0.23 1.43
CA ARG A 249 -0.15 0.76 2.07
C ARG A 249 -0.01 1.08 3.56
N PHE A 250 0.94 0.44 4.25
CA PHE A 250 1.15 0.62 5.68
C PHE A 250 2.15 1.75 6.00
N LYS A 251 2.99 2.17 5.04
CA LYS A 251 4.04 3.17 5.29
C LYS A 251 3.46 4.48 5.85
N LYS A 252 2.51 5.09 5.13
CA LYS A 252 1.88 6.35 5.54
C LYS A 252 1.11 6.22 6.87
N PRO A 253 0.26 5.19 7.08
CA PRO A 253 -0.35 4.95 8.38
C PRO A 253 0.65 4.84 9.53
N LEU A 254 1.75 4.10 9.32
CA LEU A 254 2.76 3.88 10.34
C LEU A 254 3.49 5.17 10.70
N GLU A 255 3.80 6.01 9.71
CA GLU A 255 4.44 7.31 9.90
C GLU A 255 3.56 8.27 10.71
N ILE A 256 2.25 8.32 10.41
CA ILE A 256 1.28 9.12 11.17
C ILE A 256 1.21 8.63 12.62
N LEU A 257 1.15 7.31 12.83
CA LEU A 257 1.10 6.71 14.16
C LEU A 257 2.40 6.96 14.95
N ALA A 258 3.56 6.85 14.31
CA ALA A 258 4.86 7.11 14.93
C ALA A 258 4.96 8.57 15.41
N ASN A 259 4.62 9.52 14.53
CA ASN A 259 4.61 10.95 14.88
C ASN A 259 3.62 11.26 16.01
N ARG A 260 2.49 10.55 16.06
CA ARG A 260 1.52 10.69 17.15
C ARG A 260 2.05 10.14 18.47
N ILE A 261 2.70 8.98 18.45
CA ILE A 261 3.33 8.39 19.64
C ILE A 261 4.39 9.33 20.21
N GLU A 262 5.22 9.93 19.35
CA GLU A 262 6.25 10.89 19.75
C GLU A 262 5.63 12.10 20.47
N LYS A 263 4.63 12.76 19.86
CA LYS A 263 3.92 13.90 20.47
C LYS A 263 3.28 13.57 21.82
N LEU A 264 2.64 12.39 21.92
CA LEU A 264 2.02 11.95 23.17
C LEU A 264 3.06 11.62 24.24
N SER A 265 4.21 11.08 23.84
CA SER A 265 5.33 10.83 24.74
C SER A 265 5.88 12.13 25.32
N ASP A 266 6.05 13.16 24.51
CA ASP A 266 6.51 14.48 24.95
C ASP A 266 5.53 15.13 25.93
N LEU A 267 4.23 15.12 25.60
CA LEU A 267 3.19 15.65 26.47
C LEU A 267 3.14 14.89 27.81
N ARG A 268 3.28 13.56 27.78
CA ARG A 268 3.34 12.74 28.99
C ARG A 268 4.53 13.12 29.86
N LEU A 269 5.71 13.32 29.26
CA LEU A 269 6.92 13.73 29.99
C LEU A 269 6.73 15.09 30.65
N GLU A 270 6.12 16.04 29.94
CA GLU A 270 5.81 17.37 30.47
C GLU A 270 4.87 17.29 31.68
N LYS A 271 3.73 16.59 31.56
CA LYS A 271 2.77 16.44 32.65
C LYS A 271 3.37 15.70 33.85
N LEU A 272 4.18 14.67 33.61
CA LEU A 272 4.85 13.91 34.65
C LEU A 272 5.86 14.77 35.42
N SER A 273 6.57 15.66 34.73
CA SER A 273 7.46 16.65 35.36
C SER A 273 6.68 17.59 36.29
N ARG A 274 5.54 18.13 35.84
CA ARG A 274 4.66 18.98 36.67
C ARG A 274 4.15 18.25 37.91
N VAL A 275 3.70 17.00 37.78
CA VAL A 275 3.22 16.20 38.91
C VAL A 275 4.34 15.97 39.93
N LYS A 276 5.56 15.64 39.47
CA LYS A 276 6.71 15.47 40.36
C LYS A 276 7.06 16.75 41.13
N ALA A 277 6.97 17.91 40.50
CA ALA A 277 7.22 19.19 41.17
C ALA A 277 6.20 19.43 42.30
N VAL A 278 4.91 19.23 42.02
CA VAL A 278 3.83 19.37 43.02
C VAL A 278 3.96 18.33 44.14
N GLU A 279 4.36 17.10 43.83
CA GLU A 279 4.57 16.05 44.82
C GLU A 279 5.73 16.38 45.77
N GLN A 280 6.82 16.96 45.25
CA GLN A 280 7.92 17.45 46.08
C GLN A 280 7.48 18.59 47.01
N GLU A 281 6.68 19.54 46.52
CA GLU A 281 6.13 20.63 47.33
C GLU A 281 5.16 20.13 48.40
N LYS A 282 4.30 19.17 48.05
CA LYS A 282 3.41 18.52 49.02
C LYS A 282 4.21 17.85 50.14
N ASN A 283 5.25 17.11 49.79
CA ASN A 283 6.07 16.38 50.76
C ASN A 283 6.83 17.33 51.69
N SER A 284 7.27 18.50 51.22
CA SER A 284 7.91 19.50 52.07
C SER A 284 6.92 20.12 53.07
N LEU A 285 5.71 20.42 52.63
CA LEU A 285 4.63 20.98 53.48
C LEU A 285 4.04 19.96 54.46
N GLU A 286 4.13 18.67 54.17
CA GLU A 286 3.57 17.62 55.03
C GLU A 286 4.23 17.58 56.41
N SER A 287 5.54 17.86 56.48
CA SER A 287 6.26 17.93 57.76
C SER A 287 5.74 19.07 58.65
N ILE A 288 5.58 20.27 58.07
CA ILE A 288 5.06 21.46 58.73
C ILE A 288 3.62 21.24 59.20
N ARG A 289 2.78 20.63 58.36
CA ARG A 289 1.41 20.23 58.72
C ARG A 289 1.41 19.33 59.94
N ASN A 290 2.27 18.31 59.96
CA ASN A 290 2.32 17.33 61.06
C ASN A 290 2.76 17.98 62.38
N GLU A 291 3.70 18.91 62.35
CA GLU A 291 4.13 19.68 63.53
C GLU A 291 3.00 20.57 64.07
N ALA A 292 2.34 21.33 63.19
CA ALA A 292 1.18 22.14 63.57
C ALA A 292 0.05 21.28 64.16
N PHE A 293 -0.19 20.10 63.59
CA PHE A 293 -1.20 19.16 64.10
C PHE A 293 -0.82 18.60 65.48
N ALA A 294 0.46 18.32 65.71
CA ALA A 294 0.96 17.88 67.02
C ALA A 294 0.80 18.98 68.07
N TYR A 295 1.10 20.23 67.72
CA TYR A 295 0.88 21.38 68.60
C TYR A 295 -0.60 21.55 68.96
N LEU A 296 -1.51 21.50 67.99
CA LEU A 296 -2.96 21.59 68.25
C LEU A 296 -3.46 20.48 69.17
N LYS A 297 -2.96 19.24 69.00
CA LYS A 297 -3.27 18.14 69.93
C LYS A 297 -2.80 18.44 71.34
N LEU A 298 -1.59 18.97 71.51
CA LEU A 298 -1.04 19.35 72.82
C LEU A 298 -1.91 20.42 73.49
N VAL A 299 -2.30 21.47 72.75
CA VAL A 299 -3.15 22.56 73.25
C VAL A 299 -4.53 22.04 73.66
N ASN A 300 -5.14 21.16 72.87
CA ASN A 300 -6.41 20.52 73.23
C ASN A 300 -6.29 19.72 74.52
N ASN A 301 -5.23 18.92 74.67
CA ASN A 301 -4.97 18.16 75.90
C ASN A 301 -4.76 19.08 77.11
N LEU A 302 -3.98 20.15 76.98
CA LEU A 302 -3.78 21.12 78.05
C LEU A 302 -5.09 21.80 78.46
N THR A 303 -5.91 22.19 77.49
CA THR A 303 -7.23 22.78 77.74
C THR A 303 -8.14 21.80 78.49
N HIS A 304 -8.12 20.53 78.10
CA HIS A 304 -8.90 19.49 78.76
C HIS A 304 -8.47 19.27 80.21
N ILE A 305 -7.15 19.26 80.48
CA ILE A 305 -6.60 19.13 81.83
C ILE A 305 -6.95 20.36 82.68
N LYS A 306 -6.82 21.57 82.13
CA LYS A 306 -7.20 22.82 82.81
C LYS A 306 -8.68 22.85 83.18
N ASN A 307 -9.55 22.42 82.26
CA ASN A 307 -10.98 22.31 82.53
C ASN A 307 -11.27 21.33 83.68
N LEU A 308 -10.60 20.18 83.72
CA LEU A 308 -10.73 19.22 84.82
C LEU A 308 -10.27 19.82 86.15
N GLN A 309 -9.13 20.52 86.18
CA GLN A 309 -8.65 21.22 87.37
C GLN A 309 -9.63 22.29 87.86
N TYR A 310 -10.20 23.07 86.94
CA TYR A 310 -11.20 24.09 87.26
C TYR A 310 -12.48 23.48 87.84
N GLN A 311 -12.98 22.39 87.26
CA GLN A 311 -14.13 21.67 87.80
C GLN A 311 -13.86 21.10 89.21
N GLN A 312 -12.66 20.57 89.46
CA GLN A 312 -12.27 20.12 90.80
C GLN A 312 -12.20 21.27 91.81
N ALA A 313 -11.69 22.44 91.42
CA ALA A 313 -11.64 23.61 92.29
C ALA A 313 -13.05 24.10 92.67
N LEU A 314 -13.95 24.22 91.68
CA LEU A 314 -15.35 24.58 91.92
C LEU A 314 -16.08 23.57 92.81
N ALA A 315 -15.81 22.28 92.65
CA ALA A 315 -16.40 21.24 93.51
C ALA A 315 -15.94 21.39 94.97
N LYS A 316 -14.67 21.71 95.20
CA LYS A 316 -14.11 21.95 96.54
C LYS A 316 -14.71 23.18 97.21
N GLU A 317 -14.86 24.27 96.47
CA GLU A 317 -15.51 25.50 96.97
C GLU A 317 -16.96 25.23 97.39
N ARG A 318 -17.74 24.53 96.57
CA ARG A 318 -19.12 24.12 96.91
C ARG A 318 -19.21 23.24 98.16
N THR A 319 -18.24 22.34 98.37
CA THR A 319 -18.21 21.52 99.59
C THR A 319 -17.83 22.31 100.84
N CYS A 320 -17.03 23.38 100.72
CA CYS A 320 -16.72 24.27 101.85
C CYS A 320 -17.90 25.18 102.22
N GLU A 321 -18.67 25.66 101.24
CA GLU A 321 -19.88 26.46 101.47
C GLU A 321 -21.02 25.65 102.11
N GLN A 322 -21.08 24.33 101.90
CA GLN A 322 -22.06 23.44 102.54
C GLN A 322 -21.65 22.97 103.96
N ALA A 323 -20.40 23.22 104.36
CA ALA A 323 -19.85 22.80 105.65
C ALA A 323 -19.73 23.95 106.67
N SER A 324 -20.09 25.18 106.28
CA SER A 324 -20.27 26.34 107.17
C SER A 324 -21.75 26.59 107.42
#